data_AF-A0A3D1PJN3-F1
#
_entry.id   AF-A0A3D1PJN3-F1
#
_cell.length_a   1.000
_cell.length_b   1.000
_cell.length_c   1.000
_cell.angle_alpha   90.00
_cell.angle_beta   90.00
_cell.angle_gamma   90.00
#
_symmetry.space_group_name_H-M   'P 1'
#
loop_
_entity.id
_entity.type
_entity.pdbx_description
1 polymer ?
#
loop_
_entity_poly.entity_id
_entity_poly.type
_entity_poly.pdbx_seq_one_letter_code
_entity_poly.pdbx_strand_id
1 'polypeptide(L)' 'MKENEIITKWKRGLSKNQLATMYRRQYNQEIKIIRSSVRYRHDGRYISNYEALAYVERVIYRYLKERKNK' A
#
# COMPACT_ATOMS: atom_id res chain seq x y z
N MET A 1 -1.86 -4.98 -2.15
CA MET A 1 -0.42 -5.28 -2.10
C MET A 1 -0.05 -5.59 -0.67
N LYS A 2 0.58 -6.75 -0.41
CA LYS A 2 0.94 -7.16 0.97
C LYS A 2 2.24 -6.49 1.43
N GLU A 3 2.49 -6.43 2.73
CA GLU A 3 3.71 -5.82 3.29
C GLU A 3 4.99 -6.52 2.79
N ASN A 4 5.00 -7.86 2.77
CA ASN A 4 6.12 -8.64 2.23
C ASN A 4 6.41 -8.30 0.75
N GLU A 5 5.37 -7.98 -0.02
CA GLU A 5 5.48 -7.60 -1.42
C GLU A 5 6.09 -6.20 -1.58
N ILE A 6 5.70 -5.26 -0.71
CA ILE A 6 6.31 -3.92 -0.61
C ILE A 6 7.81 -4.05 -0.35
N ILE A 7 8.20 -4.82 0.67
CA ILE A 7 9.61 -5.02 1.02
C ILE A 7 10.37 -5.71 -0.11
N THR A 8 9.80 -6.74 -0.74
CA THR A 8 10.46 -7.46 -1.84
C THR A 8 10.71 -6.54 -3.02
N LYS A 9 9.72 -5.73 -3.44
CA LYS A 9 9.87 -4.80 -4.55
C LYS A 9 10.81 -3.63 -4.20
N TRP A 10 10.75 -3.13 -2.97
CA TRP A 10 11.68 -2.11 -2.49
C TRP A 10 13.14 -2.61 -2.54
N LYS A 11 13.40 -3.83 -2.07
CA LYS A 11 14.73 -4.47 -2.18
C LYS A 11 15.21 -4.69 -3.61
N ARG A 12 14.29 -4.83 -4.57
CA ARG A 12 14.60 -4.88 -6.01
C ARG A 12 14.92 -3.51 -6.61
N GLY A 13 14.93 -2.44 -5.81
CA GLY A 13 15.29 -1.10 -6.23
C GLY A 13 14.13 -0.20 -6.63
N LEU A 14 12.87 -0.61 -6.41
CA LEU A 14 11.74 0.30 -6.67
C LEU A 14 11.72 1.43 -5.65
N SER A 15 11.51 2.65 -6.13
CA SER A 15 11.37 3.83 -5.28
C SER A 15 10.07 3.78 -4.45
N LYS A 16 10.08 4.42 -3.28
CA LYS A 16 8.90 4.54 -2.40
C LYS A 16 7.70 5.14 -3.14
N ASN A 17 7.93 6.11 -4.03
CA ASN A 17 6.88 6.77 -4.82
C ASN A 17 6.24 5.82 -5.85
N GLN A 18 7.04 4.99 -6.51
CA GLN A 18 6.52 3.95 -7.42
C GLN A 18 5.70 2.92 -6.64
N LEU A 19 6.19 2.47 -5.49
CA LEU A 19 5.48 1.54 -4.62
C LEU A 19 4.16 2.14 -4.09
N ALA A 20 4.15 3.41 -3.69
CA ALA A 20 2.96 4.11 -3.26
C ALA A 20 1.91 4.19 -4.39
N THR A 21 2.35 4.49 -5.61
CA THR A 21 1.47 4.52 -6.79
C THR A 21 0.85 3.16 -7.05
N MET A 22 1.65 2.08 -6.99
CA MET A 22 1.16 0.71 -7.15
C MET A 22 0.18 0.34 -6.04
N TYR A 23 0.51 0.66 -4.77
CA TYR A 23 -0.34 0.41 -3.61
C TYR A 23 -1.71 1.08 -3.77
N ARG A 24 -1.69 2.40 -4.06
CA ARG A 24 -2.89 3.20 -4.26
C ARG A 24 -3.77 2.65 -5.37
N ARG A 25 -3.18 2.31 -6.51
CA ARG A 25 -3.91 1.73 -7.65
C ARG A 25 -4.61 0.43 -7.25
N GLN A 26 -3.89 -0.49 -6.61
CA GLN A 26 -4.46 -1.76 -6.22
C GLN A 26 -5.55 -1.59 -5.15
N TYR A 27 -5.28 -0.83 -4.08
CA TYR A 27 -6.24 -0.60 -3.01
C TYR A 27 -7.51 0.07 -3.54
N ASN A 28 -7.38 1.13 -4.35
CA ASN A 28 -8.55 1.82 -4.90
C ASN A 28 -9.32 0.92 -5.89
N GLN A 29 -8.64 0.03 -6.60
CA GLN A 29 -9.31 -0.96 -7.45
C GLN A 29 -10.14 -1.94 -6.62
N GLU A 30 -9.63 -2.39 -5.47
CA GLU A 30 -10.37 -3.24 -4.53
C GLU A 30 -11.62 -2.51 -4.01
N ILE A 31 -11.52 -1.23 -3.63
CA ILE A 31 -12.69 -0.41 -3.25
C ILE A 31 -13.69 -0.30 -4.40
N LYS A 32 -13.22 -0.11 -5.63
CA LYS A 32 -14.09 -0.04 -6.82
C LYS A 32 -14.85 -1.36 -7.03
N ILE A 33 -14.18 -2.50 -6.84
CA ILE A 33 -14.79 -3.83 -6.94
C ILE A 33 -15.86 -3.99 -5.85
N ILE A 34 -15.57 -3.63 -4.59
CA ILE A 34 -16.54 -3.72 -3.49
C ILE A 34 -17.80 -2.90 -3.81
N ARG A 35 -17.61 -1.65 -4.26
CA ARG A 35 -18.71 -0.73 -4.59
C ARG A 35 -19.52 -1.11 -5.83
N SER A 36 -19.06 -2.10 -6.61
CA SER A 36 -19.84 -2.62 -7.74
C SER A 36 -21.13 -3.30 -7.30
N SER A 37 -21.17 -3.85 -6.08
CA SER A 37 -22.38 -4.40 -5.47
C SER A 37 -23.26 -3.28 -4.91
N VAL A 38 -24.57 -3.33 -5.19
CA VAL A 38 -25.55 -2.35 -4.69
C VAL A 38 -25.51 -2.25 -3.16
N ARG A 39 -25.36 -3.38 -2.47
CA ARG A 39 -25.32 -3.45 -1.00
C ARG A 39 -24.15 -2.67 -0.39
N TYR A 40 -23.01 -2.59 -1.09
CA TYR A 40 -21.74 -2.05 -0.57
C TYR A 40 -21.29 -0.80 -1.33
N ARG A 41 -22.20 -0.11 -2.02
CA ARG A 41 -21.88 1.03 -2.90
C ARG A 41 -21.19 2.19 -2.17
N HIS A 42 -21.43 2.30 -0.87
CA HIS A 42 -20.86 3.34 -0.01
C HIS A 42 -19.72 2.85 0.86
N ASP A 43 -19.32 1.58 0.73
CA ASP A 43 -18.31 0.98 1.58
C ASP A 43 -16.90 1.41 1.17
N GLY A 44 -16.05 1.51 2.18
CA GLY A 44 -14.65 1.87 2.06
C GLY A 44 -14.41 3.31 1.63
N ARG A 45 -13.15 3.74 1.70
CA ARG A 45 -12.71 5.09 1.29
C ARG A 45 -11.49 4.95 0.40
N TYR A 46 -11.47 5.63 -0.74
CA TYR A 46 -10.25 5.72 -1.54
C TYR A 46 -9.12 6.38 -0.75
N ILE A 47 -7.90 5.92 -1.00
CA ILE A 47 -6.71 6.54 -0.41
C ILE A 47 -6.06 7.50 -1.40
N SER A 48 -5.53 8.59 -0.84
CA SER A 48 -4.71 9.55 -1.56
C SER A 48 -3.30 9.01 -1.79
N ASN A 49 -2.53 9.70 -2.63
CA ASN A 49 -1.13 9.36 -2.86
C ASN A 49 -0.27 9.55 -1.60
N TYR A 50 -0.55 10.59 -0.81
CA TYR A 50 0.15 10.86 0.45
C TYR A 50 -0.07 9.73 1.47
N GLU A 51 -1.31 9.29 1.64
CA GLU A 51 -1.64 8.19 2.54
C GLU A 51 -0.99 6.87 2.09
N ALA A 52 -0.99 6.60 0.79
CA ALA A 52 -0.31 5.45 0.22
C ALA A 52 1.20 5.48 0.47
N LEU A 53 1.83 6.64 0.31
CA LEU A 53 3.26 6.83 0.57
C LEU A 53 3.57 6.62 2.05
N ALA A 54 2.83 7.26 2.96
CA ALA A 54 3.00 7.11 4.39
C ALA A 54 2.88 5.64 4.85
N TYR A 55 1.93 4.89 4.27
CA TYR A 55 1.80 3.46 4.54
C TYR A 55 3.04 2.67 4.09
N VAL A 56 3.52 2.89 2.86
CA VAL A 56 4.72 2.23 2.32
C VAL A 56 5.95 2.55 3.17
N GLU A 57 6.12 3.81 3.56
CA GLU A 57 7.23 4.25 4.41
C GLU A 57 7.20 3.59 5.78
N ARG A 58 6.02 3.55 6.42
CA ARG A 58 5.83 2.87 7.70
C ARG A 58 6.26 1.40 7.63
N VAL A 59 5.87 0.70 6.56
CA VAL A 59 6.24 -0.71 6.33
C VAL A 59 7.76 -0.87 6.20
N ILE A 60 8.40 -0.03 5.38
CA ILE A 60 9.86 -0.06 5.19
C ILE A 60 10.60 0.25 6.50
N TYR A 61 10.17 1.29 7.22
CA TYR A 61 10.81 1.68 8.48
C TYR A 61 10.66 0.63 9.56
N ARG A 62 9.49 0.00 9.70
CA ARG A 62 9.31 -1.11 10.64
C ARG A 62 10.26 -2.26 10.30
N TYR A 63 10.34 -2.64 9.03
CA TYR A 63 11.26 -3.69 8.57
C TYR A 63 12.73 -3.38 8.88
N LEU A 64 13.17 -2.12 8.67
CA LEU A 64 14.52 -1.68 9.01
C LEU A 64 14.78 -1.68 10.52
N LYS A 65 13.81 -1.25 11.33
CA LYS A 65 13.90 -1.22 12.78
C LYS A 65 14.05 -2.63 13.36
N GLU A 66 13.24 -3.58 12.88
CA GLU A 66 13.32 -5.00 13.29
C GLU A 66 14.66 -5.64 12.92
N ARG A 67 15.26 -5.22 11.78
CA ARG A 67 16.59 -5.65 11.36
C ARG A 67 17.72 -5.06 12.21
N LYS A 68 17.57 -3.85 12.72
CA LYS A 68 18.56 -3.19 13.60
C LYS A 68 18.58 -3.79 15.01
N ASN A 69 17.42 -4.21 15.50
CA ASN A 69 17.26 -4.78 16.84
C ASN A 69 17.53 -6.30 16.90
N LYS A 70 17.92 -6.90 15.77
CA LYS A 70 18.38 -8.29 15.65
C LYS A 70 19.89 -8.31 15.54
#